data_AF-A0A4Q7MHD6-F1
#
_entry.id   AF-A0A4Q7MHD6-F1
#
_cell.length_a   1.000
_cell.length_b   1.000
_cell.length_c   1.000
_cell.angle_alpha   90.00
_cell.angle_beta   90.00
_cell.angle_gamma   90.00
#
_symmetry.space_group_name_H-M   'P 1'
#
loop_
_entity.id
_entity.type
_entity.pdbx_description
1 polymer ?
#
loop_
_entity_poly.entity_id
_entity_poly.type
_entity_poly.pdbx_seq_one_letter_code
_entity_poly.pdbx_strand_id
1 'polypeptide(L)'
;MRKALHDMEQAERFLHHQMDEEEKKAFAVRLLTEPDLHEQVTLQQYSYRLIRYQARQEKKKQLEKIHHTLMQDPQFKQILHQIFP
;
A
#
# COMPACT_ATOMS: atom_id res chain seq x y z
N MET A 1 -23.11 -9.41 14.59
CA MET A 1 -21.66 -9.69 14.63
C MET A 1 -21.18 -10.58 13.48
N ARG A 2 -21.76 -11.76 13.23
CA ARG A 2 -21.28 -12.68 12.18
C ARG A 2 -21.27 -12.08 10.76
N LYS A 3 -22.29 -11.29 10.40
CA LYS A 3 -22.36 -10.60 9.09
C LYS A 3 -21.23 -9.58 8.91
N ALA A 4 -21.04 -8.68 9.87
CA ALA A 4 -20.00 -7.64 9.79
C ALA A 4 -18.59 -8.23 9.67
N LEU A 5 -18.28 -9.29 10.41
CA LEU A 5 -17.00 -9.99 10.29
C LEU A 5 -16.79 -10.62 8.91
N HIS A 6 -17.85 -11.20 8.34
CA HIS A 6 -17.80 -11.77 7.00
C HIS A 6 -17.63 -10.70 5.92
N ASP A 7 -18.33 -9.58 6.06
CA ASP A 7 -18.22 -8.44 5.13
C ASP A 7 -16.80 -7.84 5.17
N MET A 8 -16.18 -7.74 6.36
CA MET A 8 -14.78 -7.34 6.50
C MET A 8 -13.82 -8.32 5.83
N GLU A 9 -13.99 -9.63 6.04
CA GLU A 9 -13.15 -10.65 5.41
C GLU A 9 -13.26 -10.60 3.88
N GLN A 10 -14.47 -10.45 3.34
CA GLN A 10 -14.67 -10.32 1.90
C GLN A 10 -14.09 -9.01 1.35
N ALA A 11 -14.23 -7.90 2.08
CA ALA A 11 -13.58 -6.63 1.73
C ALA A 11 -12.06 -6.79 1.65
N GLU A 12 -11.43 -7.48 2.61
CA GLU A 12 -10.00 -7.78 2.58
C GLU A 12 -9.62 -8.61 1.37
N ARG A 13 -10.30 -9.73 1.14
CA ARG A 13 -10.03 -10.59 -0.02
C ARG A 13 -10.19 -9.83 -1.34
N PHE A 14 -11.19 -8.96 -1.45
CA PHE A 14 -11.42 -8.12 -2.62
C PHE A 14 -10.28 -7.10 -2.83
N LEU A 15 -9.94 -6.33 -1.80
CA LEU A 15 -8.90 -5.28 -1.84
C LEU A 15 -7.48 -5.84 -2.08
N HIS A 16 -7.25 -7.10 -1.68
CA HIS A 16 -5.98 -7.81 -1.87
C HIS A 16 -5.95 -8.71 -3.11
N HIS A 17 -6.98 -8.68 -3.96
CA HIS A 17 -7.09 -9.48 -5.18
C HIS A 17 -7.01 -11.01 -4.94
N GLN A 18 -7.56 -11.47 -3.82
CA GLN A 18 -7.60 -12.88 -3.39
C GLN A 18 -8.94 -13.57 -3.68
N MET A 19 -9.80 -12.90 -4.45
CA MET A 19 -11.04 -13.46 -4.98
C MET A 19 -10.80 -13.97 -6.41
N ASP A 20 -11.50 -15.03 -6.78
CA ASP A 20 -11.62 -15.41 -8.18
C ASP A 20 -12.54 -14.44 -8.94
N GLU A 21 -12.68 -14.63 -10.26
CA GLU A 21 -13.44 -13.71 -11.10
C GLU A 21 -14.96 -13.77 -10.86
N GLU A 22 -15.50 -14.91 -10.42
CA GLU A 22 -16.93 -15.05 -10.12
C GLU A 22 -17.26 -14.37 -8.78
N GLU A 23 -16.44 -14.64 -7.76
CA GLU A 23 -16.50 -13.99 -6.45
C GLU A 23 -16.37 -12.47 -6.57
N LYS A 24 -15.43 -11.97 -7.37
CA LYS A 24 -15.27 -10.52 -7.61
C LYS A 24 -16.52 -9.90 -8.20
N LYS A 25 -17.14 -10.54 -9.20
CA LYS A 25 -18.36 -10.02 -9.84
C LYS A 25 -19.52 -10.00 -8.85
N ALA A 26 -19.71 -11.07 -8.08
CA ALA A 26 -20.73 -11.12 -7.05
C ALA A 26 -20.52 -10.04 -5.98
N PHE A 27 -19.28 -9.84 -5.53
CA PHE A 27 -18.96 -8.80 -4.57
C PHE A 27 -19.13 -7.39 -5.15
N ALA A 28 -18.77 -7.17 -6.42
CA ALA A 28 -18.99 -5.89 -7.10
C ALA A 28 -20.48 -5.53 -7.20
N VAL A 29 -21.36 -6.50 -7.47
CA VAL A 29 -22.82 -6.27 -7.42
C VAL A 29 -23.25 -5.83 -6.02
N ARG A 30 -22.73 -6.48 -4.98
CA ARG A 30 -23.03 -6.09 -3.59
C ARG A 30 -22.58 -4.67 -3.27
N LEU A 31 -21.38 -4.26 -3.71
CA LEU A 31 -20.91 -2.88 -3.55
C LEU A 31 -21.83 -1.85 -4.23
N LEU A 32 -22.50 -2.22 -5.33
CA LEU A 32 -23.45 -1.33 -6.01
C LEU A 32 -24.81 -1.27 -5.32
N THR A 33 -25.22 -2.35 -4.62
CA THR A 33 -26.55 -2.47 -4.02
C THR A 33 -26.57 -2.22 -2.50
N GLU A 34 -25.43 -2.27 -1.83
CA GLU A 34 -25.28 -2.13 -0.37
C GLU A 34 -24.39 -0.89 -0.06
N PRO A 35 -24.98 0.31 0.13
CA PRO A 35 -24.22 1.55 0.34
C PRO A 35 -23.29 1.51 1.56
N ASP A 36 -23.73 0.91 2.66
CA ASP A 36 -22.94 0.80 3.89
C ASP A 36 -21.68 -0.05 3.67
N LEU A 37 -21.80 -1.14 2.90
CA LEU A 37 -20.67 -1.99 2.52
C LEU A 37 -19.69 -1.22 1.64
N HIS A 38 -20.21 -0.47 0.66
CA HIS A 38 -19.39 0.36 -0.21
C HIS A 38 -18.60 1.41 0.58
N GLU A 39 -19.24 2.10 1.53
CA GLU A 39 -18.56 3.07 2.39
C GLU A 39 -17.45 2.42 3.21
N GLN A 40 -17.73 1.28 3.84
CA GLN A 40 -16.74 0.53 4.63
C GLN A 40 -15.52 0.13 3.79
N VAL A 41 -15.74 -0.46 2.61
CA VAL A 41 -14.66 -0.85 1.69
C VAL A 41 -13.86 0.36 1.22
N THR A 42 -14.53 1.47 0.95
CA THR A 42 -13.89 2.72 0.55
C THR A 42 -12.99 3.25 1.65
N LEU A 43 -13.47 3.33 2.90
CA LEU A 43 -12.70 3.79 4.05
C LEU A 43 -11.50 2.86 4.34
N GLN A 44 -11.68 1.55 4.20
CA GLN A 44 -10.59 0.58 4.34
C GLN A 44 -9.52 0.79 3.24
N GLN A 45 -9.93 1.03 1.99
CA GLN A 45 -9.01 1.35 0.90
C GLN A 45 -8.21 2.64 1.17
N TYR A 46 -8.87 3.68 1.68
CA TYR A 46 -8.21 4.93 2.09
C TYR A 46 -7.19 4.69 3.22
N SER A 47 -7.57 3.90 4.23
CA SER A 47 -6.68 3.54 5.33
C SER A 47 -5.41 2.85 4.83
N TYR A 48 -5.54 1.88 3.93
CA TYR A 48 -4.38 1.24 3.31
C TYR A 48 -3.53 2.20 2.48
N ARG A 49 -4.14 3.14 1.75
CA ARG A 49 -3.40 4.17 1.01
C ARG A 49 -2.57 5.04 1.95
N LEU A 50 -3.13 5.48 3.08
CA LEU A 50 -2.43 6.28 4.08
C LEU A 50 -1.26 5.51 4.69
N ILE A 51 -1.48 4.26 5.12
CA ILE A 51 -0.42 3.40 5.66
C ILE A 51 0.72 3.23 4.65
N ARG A 52 0.39 2.90 3.38
CA ARG A 52 1.41 2.75 2.32
C ARG A 52 2.13 4.05 2.01
N TYR A 53 1.44 5.18 2.04
CA TYR A 53 2.04 6.49 1.84
C TYR A 53 3.06 6.78 2.95
N GLN A 54 2.65 6.63 4.21
CA GLN A 54 3.53 6.87 5.36
C GLN A 54 4.76 5.97 5.34
N ALA A 55 4.58 4.66 5.10
CA ALA A 55 5.68 3.72 4.98
C ALA A 55 6.67 4.11 3.85
N ARG A 56 6.17 4.65 2.73
CA ARG A 56 7.03 5.18 1.66
C ARG A 56 7.80 6.42 2.09
N GLN A 57 7.18 7.34 2.84
CA GLN A 57 7.88 8.52 3.35
C GLN A 57 9.00 8.14 4.31
N GLU A 58 8.78 7.14 5.17
CA GLU A 58 9.80 6.63 6.08
C GLU A 58 10.98 6.00 5.33
N LYS A 59 10.71 5.14 4.35
CA LYS A 59 11.75 4.57 3.47
C LYS A 59 12.52 5.65 2.73
N LYS A 60 11.85 6.68 2.22
CA LYS A 60 12.49 7.82 1.56
C LYS A 60 13.46 8.54 2.50
N LYS A 61 13.03 8.85 3.73
CA LYS A 61 13.89 9.47 4.75
C LYS A 61 15.11 8.60 5.09
N GLN A 62 14.93 7.28 5.18
CA GLN A 62 16.05 6.36 5.40
C GLN A 62 17.04 6.38 4.23
N LEU A 63 16.53 6.38 3.00
CA LEU A 63 17.36 6.44 1.80
C LEU A 63 18.14 7.75 1.71
N GLU A 64 17.50 8.89 2.02
CA GLU A 64 18.14 10.20 2.05
C GLU A 64 19.26 10.26 3.09
N LYS A 65 19.06 9.66 4.28
CA LYS A 65 20.11 9.54 5.30
C LYS A 65 21.29 8.72 4.80
N ILE A 66 21.04 7.53 4.23
CA ILE A 66 22.09 6.68 3.68
C ILE A 66 22.87 7.42 2.59
N HIS A 67 22.16 8.06 1.66
CA HIS A 67 22.76 8.87 0.60
C HIS A 67 23.64 9.99 1.18
N HIS A 68 23.14 10.73 2.17
CA HIS A 68 23.91 11.81 2.80
C HIS A 68 25.19 11.29 3.46
N THR A 69 25.10 10.19 4.22
CA THR A 69 26.26 9.55 4.86
C THR A 69 27.29 9.09 3.83
N LEU A 70 26.84 8.42 2.76
CA LEU A 70 27.73 7.95 1.70
C LEU A 70 28.41 9.11 0.97
N MET A 71 27.70 10.21 0.71
CA MET A 71 28.30 11.39 0.07
C MET A 71 29.26 12.16 0.97
N GLN A 72 29.23 11.94 2.28
CA GLN A 72 30.21 12.51 3.20
C GLN A 72 31.50 11.67 3.28
N ASP A 73 31.44 10.40 2.88
CA ASP A 73 32.59 9.52 2.83
C ASP A 73 33.52 9.88 1.65
N PRO A 74 34.78 10.29 1.93
CA PRO A 74 35.76 10.62 0.89
C PRO A 74 36.08 9.45 -0.05
N GLN A 75 36.08 8.21 0.46
CA GLN A 75 36.36 7.02 -0.36
C GLN A 75 35.23 6.76 -1.34
N PHE A 76 33.98 6.89 -0.89
CA PHE A 76 32.81 6.74 -1.74
C PHE A 76 32.74 7.80 -2.84
N LYS A 77 33.10 9.06 -2.52
CA LYS A 77 33.23 10.15 -3.51
C LYS A 77 34.27 9.86 -4.59
N GLN A 78 35.40 9.26 -4.24
CA GLN A 78 36.42 8.88 -5.22
C GLN A 78 35.92 7.76 -6.13
N ILE A 79 35.26 6.74 -5.58
CA ILE A 79 34.65 5.66 -6.37
C ILE A 79 33.59 6.20 -7.32
N LEU A 80 32.74 7.13 -6.87
CA LEU A 80 31.73 7.75 -7.72
C LEU A 80 32.33 8.52 -8.90
N HIS A 81 33.37 9.33 -8.69
CA HIS A 81 34.08 10.01 -9.78
C HIS A 81 34.76 9.05 -10.76
N GLN A 82 35.16 7.85 -10.30
CA GLN A 82 35.74 6.82 -11.17
C GLN A 82 34.69 6.13 -12.06
N ILE A 83 33.45 5.98 -11.58
CA ILE A 83 32.36 5.32 -12.30
C ILE A 83 31.60 6.31 -13.20
N PHE A 84 31.41 7.54 -12.72
CA PHE A 84 30.70 8.61 -13.42
C PHE A 84 31.64 9.83 -13.57
N PRO A 85 32.54 9.83 -14.58
CA PRO A 85 33.43 10.97 -14.85
C PRO A 85 32.69 12.21 -15.37
#